data_AF-A0AAW2S2W2-F1
#
_entry.id   AF-A0AAW2S2W2-F1
#
_cell.length_a   1.000
_cell.length_b   1.000
_cell.length_c   1.000
_cell.angle_alpha   90.00
_cell.angle_beta   90.00
_cell.angle_gamma   90.00
#
_symmetry.space_group_name_H-M   'P 1'
#
loop_
_entity.id
_entity.type
_entity.pdbx_description
1 polymer ?
#
loop_
_entity_poly.entity_id
_entity_poly.type
_entity_poly.pdbx_seq_one_letter_code
_entity_poly.pdbx_strand_id
1 'polypeptide(L)'
;MKKLVGKRSNSDFTIDPDGILRFRDRLCVPGNQSIKDEILKEAHHSHYTLHPGGNKMYQDLKQSYWWNNMKRDIAEYVQKCMVCQQVKAEHQRPAGLLQPLPIPEWKWESITMDFVTGFPTTTKGHNAIWVVIDRLTKSAHFISIKKHGQ
;
A
#
# COMPACT_ATOMS: atom_id res chain seq x y z
N MET A 1 15.75 46.77 -34.75
CA MET A 1 16.56 47.28 -33.63
C MET A 1 15.83 47.02 -32.31
N LYS A 2 16.51 46.33 -31.39
CA LYS A 2 16.44 46.38 -29.90
C LYS A 2 15.06 46.38 -29.23
N LYS A 3 14.66 45.22 -28.68
CA LYS A 3 14.63 44.86 -27.22
C LYS A 3 13.37 45.40 -26.52
N LEU A 4 12.66 44.59 -25.74
CA LEU A 4 13.05 44.29 -24.35
C LEU A 4 12.58 42.92 -23.87
N VAL A 5 13.57 42.14 -23.44
CA VAL A 5 13.47 41.04 -22.48
C VAL A 5 12.99 41.59 -21.13
N GLY A 6 12.07 40.91 -20.46
CA GLY A 6 12.03 40.96 -18.99
C GLY A 6 10.65 40.88 -18.32
N LYS A 7 10.23 39.66 -17.95
CA LYS A 7 9.90 39.34 -16.54
C LYS A 7 9.89 37.83 -16.36
N ARG A 8 10.98 37.29 -15.81
CA ARG A 8 10.98 35.97 -15.17
C ARG A 8 10.09 36.08 -13.93
N SER A 9 8.83 35.68 -14.06
CA SER A 9 8.03 35.23 -12.92
C SER A 9 8.52 33.83 -12.59
N ASN A 10 8.95 33.61 -11.35
CA ASN A 10 9.28 32.29 -10.82
C ASN A 10 7.98 31.50 -10.58
N SER A 11 7.17 31.34 -11.63
CA SER A 11 5.93 30.60 -11.60
C SER A 11 6.14 29.31 -12.36
N ASP A 12 5.98 28.18 -11.67
CA ASP A 12 5.93 26.82 -12.21
C ASP A 12 4.79 26.59 -13.24
N PHE A 13 4.07 27.65 -13.60
CA PHE A 13 2.94 27.65 -14.52
C PHE A 13 3.34 28.14 -15.90
N THR A 14 2.93 27.41 -16.93
CA THR A 14 3.13 27.75 -18.35
C THR A 14 1.81 27.64 -19.11
N ILE A 15 1.68 28.38 -20.20
CA ILE A 15 0.53 28.28 -21.12
C ILE A 15 1.06 27.82 -22.46
N ASP A 16 0.51 26.72 -22.98
CA ASP A 16 0.86 26.16 -24.29
C ASP A 16 0.29 27.03 -25.43
N PRO A 17 0.80 26.90 -26.68
CA PRO A 17 0.28 27.63 -27.83
C PRO A 17 -1.23 27.42 -28.07
N ASP A 18 -1.76 26.28 -27.65
CA ASP A 18 -3.18 25.92 -27.73
C ASP A 18 -4.03 26.53 -26.59
N GLY A 19 -3.44 27.39 -25.75
CA GLY A 19 -4.13 28.05 -24.64
C GLY A 19 -4.29 27.18 -23.38
N ILE A 20 -3.60 26.04 -23.32
CA ILE A 20 -3.68 25.08 -22.21
C ILE A 20 -2.74 25.51 -21.08
N LEU A 21 -3.28 25.62 -19.85
CA LEU A 21 -2.48 25.89 -18.66
C LEU A 21 -1.81 24.59 -18.13
N ARG A 22 -0.51 24.67 -17.86
CA ARG A 22 0.29 23.59 -17.28
C ARG A 22 0.99 24.01 -16.00
N PHE A 23 1.23 23.06 -15.10
CA PHE A 23 2.05 23.22 -13.89
C PHE A 23 3.13 22.15 -13.83
N ARG A 24 4.39 22.54 -14.08
CA ARG A 24 5.53 21.60 -14.21
C ARG A 24 5.19 20.44 -15.17
N ASP A 25 4.81 20.78 -16.40
CA ASP A 25 4.40 19.85 -17.48
C ASP A 25 3.12 19.03 -17.26
N ARG A 26 2.35 19.33 -16.20
CA ARG A 26 1.06 18.67 -15.92
C ARG A 26 -0.10 19.54 -16.32
N LEU A 27 -1.13 18.94 -16.89
CA LEU A 27 -2.35 19.64 -17.30
C LEU A 27 -3.09 20.20 -16.08
N CYS A 28 -3.30 21.52 -16.05
CA CYS A 28 -4.08 22.15 -15.01
C CYS A 28 -5.57 21.91 -15.27
N VAL A 29 -6.22 21.16 -14.37
CA VAL A 29 -7.66 20.92 -14.44
C VAL A 29 -8.39 22.16 -13.92
N PRO A 30 -9.33 22.74 -14.70
CA PRO A 30 -10.10 23.89 -14.26
C PRO A 30 -10.90 23.63 -12.98
N GLY A 31 -11.37 24.69 -12.32
CA GLY A 31 -12.23 24.60 -11.14
C GLY A 31 -13.61 23.96 -11.38
N ASN A 32 -13.89 23.43 -12.58
CA ASN A 32 -15.12 22.75 -12.91
C ASN A 32 -15.14 21.35 -12.27
N GLN A 33 -16.10 21.12 -11.38
CA GLN A 33 -16.22 19.87 -10.64
C GLN A 33 -16.54 18.67 -11.56
N SER A 34 -17.32 18.86 -12.62
CA SER A 34 -17.69 17.79 -13.55
C SER A 34 -16.46 17.12 -14.19
N ILE A 35 -15.47 17.92 -14.58
CA ILE A 35 -14.23 17.41 -15.21
C ILE A 35 -13.41 16.63 -14.18
N LYS A 36 -13.31 17.13 -12.96
CA LYS A 36 -12.61 16.43 -11.88
C LYS A 36 -13.28 15.10 -11.56
N ASP A 37 -14.61 15.08 -11.49
CA ASP A 37 -15.37 13.87 -11.19
C ASP A 37 -15.21 12.81 -12.28
N GLU A 38 -15.15 13.20 -13.56
CA GLU A 38 -14.86 12.27 -14.67
C GLU A 38 -13.45 11.68 -14.56
N ILE A 39 -12.43 12.51 -14.30
CA ILE A 39 -11.05 12.05 -14.11
C ILE A 39 -10.97 11.09 -12.92
N LEU A 40 -11.61 11.43 -11.79
CA LEU A 40 -11.65 10.60 -10.60
C LEU A 40 -12.40 9.29 -10.85
N LYS A 41 -13.51 9.33 -11.59
CA LYS A 41 -14.30 8.16 -11.96
C LYS A 41 -13.49 7.20 -12.82
N GLU A 42 -12.84 7.70 -13.87
CA GLU A 42 -12.02 6.86 -14.75
C GLU A 42 -10.85 6.24 -13.99
N ALA A 43 -10.12 7.04 -13.21
CA ALA A 43 -8.96 6.56 -12.46
C ALA A 43 -9.31 5.59 -11.31
N HIS A 44 -10.57 5.49 -10.90
CA HIS A 44 -11.00 4.59 -9.83
C HIS A 44 -11.81 3.38 -10.31
N HIS A 45 -12.73 3.59 -11.26
CA HIS A 45 -13.72 2.60 -11.68
C HIS A 45 -13.41 1.91 -13.00
N SER A 46 -12.33 2.27 -13.71
CA SER A 46 -11.93 1.51 -14.89
C SER A 46 -11.66 0.04 -14.50
N HIS A 47 -12.00 -0.90 -15.40
CA HIS A 47 -11.74 -2.32 -15.19
C HIS A 47 -10.25 -2.62 -14.95
N TYR A 48 -9.35 -1.74 -15.40
CA TYR A 48 -7.90 -1.89 -15.28
C TYR A 48 -7.34 -1.32 -13.97
N THR A 49 -8.04 -0.40 -13.30
CA THR A 49 -7.51 0.29 -12.11
C THR A 49 -7.75 -0.45 -10.80
N LEU A 50 -8.65 -1.45 -10.79
CA LEU A 50 -8.92 -2.33 -9.63
C LEU A 50 -9.14 -1.57 -8.30
N HIS A 51 -9.89 -0.46 -8.32
CA HIS A 51 -10.20 0.34 -7.13
C HIS A 51 -8.96 0.73 -6.30
N PRO A 52 -8.05 1.54 -6.87
CA PRO A 52 -6.79 1.88 -6.22
C PRO A 52 -7.05 2.69 -4.95
N GLY A 53 -6.20 2.49 -3.94
CA GLY A 53 -6.21 3.35 -2.75
C GLY A 53 -5.80 4.79 -3.08
N GLY A 54 -6.18 5.75 -2.24
CA GLY A 54 -5.97 7.18 -2.52
C GLY A 54 -4.52 7.58 -2.82
N ASN A 55 -3.53 6.96 -2.15
CA ASN A 55 -2.12 7.22 -2.44
C ASN A 55 -1.72 6.77 -3.85
N LYS A 56 -2.14 5.57 -4.28
CA LYS A 56 -1.85 5.05 -5.62
C LYS A 56 -2.51 5.92 -6.69
N MET A 57 -3.80 6.18 -6.51
CA MET A 57 -4.59 7.05 -7.39
C MET A 57 -3.98 8.45 -7.53
N TYR A 58 -3.48 9.04 -6.44
CA TYR A 58 -2.75 10.32 -6.49
C TYR A 58 -1.44 10.23 -7.28
N GLN A 59 -0.62 9.20 -7.07
CA GLN A 59 0.64 9.06 -7.82
C GLN A 59 0.42 8.85 -9.32
N ASP A 60 -0.66 8.16 -9.69
CA ASP A 60 -1.00 7.93 -11.09
C ASP A 60 -1.51 9.22 -11.75
N LEU A 61 -2.46 9.91 -11.12
CA LEU A 61 -3.01 11.16 -11.65
C LEU A 61 -1.98 12.29 -11.67
N LYS A 62 -1.06 12.33 -10.70
CA LYS A 62 -0.04 13.40 -10.58
C LYS A 62 0.91 13.43 -11.77
N GLN A 63 1.04 12.35 -12.53
CA GLN A 63 1.90 12.33 -13.71
C GLN A 63 1.36 13.19 -14.85
N SER A 64 0.03 13.31 -14.97
CA SER A 64 -0.62 13.98 -16.09
C SER A 64 -1.39 15.23 -15.69
N TYR A 65 -1.95 15.26 -14.47
CA TYR A 65 -2.88 16.30 -14.04
C TYR A 65 -2.38 17.05 -12.80
N TRP A 66 -2.87 18.28 -12.67
CA TRP A 66 -2.71 19.10 -11.47
C TRP A 66 -3.96 19.94 -11.22
N TRP A 67 -4.40 20.00 -9.96
CA TRP A 67 -5.34 21.03 -9.49
C TRP A 67 -5.14 21.27 -7.99
N ASN A 68 -5.67 22.40 -7.52
CA ASN A 68 -5.60 22.73 -6.10
C ASN A 68 -6.39 21.71 -5.27
N ASN A 69 -5.81 21.22 -4.17
CA ASN A 69 -6.37 20.19 -3.28
C ASN A 69 -6.59 18.79 -3.90
N MET A 70 -5.96 18.48 -5.03
CA MET A 70 -6.09 17.18 -5.71
C MET A 70 -5.92 15.95 -4.79
N LYS A 71 -4.96 15.96 -3.87
CA LYS A 71 -4.76 14.84 -2.93
C LYS A 71 -5.95 14.67 -1.98
N ARG A 72 -6.57 15.77 -1.54
CA ARG A 72 -7.75 15.76 -0.67
C ARG A 72 -8.96 15.25 -1.44
N ASP A 73 -9.20 15.78 -2.63
CA ASP A 73 -10.33 15.39 -3.48
C ASP A 73 -10.28 13.89 -3.82
N ILE A 74 -9.10 13.35 -4.12
CA ILE A 74 -8.87 11.91 -4.32
C ILE A 74 -9.18 11.10 -3.06
N ALA A 75 -8.72 11.56 -1.89
CA ALA A 75 -8.98 10.86 -0.63
C ALA A 75 -10.48 10.80 -0.32
N GLU A 76 -11.19 11.91 -0.47
CA GLU A 76 -12.65 11.99 -0.29
C GLU A 76 -13.40 11.10 -1.29
N TYR A 77 -12.95 11.05 -2.55
CA TYR A 77 -13.55 10.20 -3.57
C TYR A 77 -13.42 8.71 -3.23
N VAL A 78 -12.20 8.25 -2.92
CA VAL A 78 -11.94 6.85 -2.55
C VAL A 78 -12.67 6.47 -1.27
N GLN A 79 -12.75 7.39 -0.29
CA GLN A 79 -13.47 7.15 0.95
C GLN A 79 -14.97 6.92 0.73
N LYS A 80 -15.58 7.53 -0.29
CA LYS A 80 -17.01 7.37 -0.63
C LYS A 80 -17.30 6.10 -1.45
N CYS A 81 -16.28 5.36 -1.91
CA CYS A 81 -16.48 4.15 -2.71
C CYS A 81 -16.95 2.97 -1.84
N MET A 82 -18.18 2.50 -2.07
CA MET A 82 -18.78 1.37 -1.35
C MET A 82 -17.97 0.07 -1.46
N VAL A 83 -17.41 -0.23 -2.65
CA VAL A 83 -16.59 -1.43 -2.87
C VAL A 83 -15.32 -1.37 -2.04
N CYS A 84 -14.64 -0.23 -2.05
CA CYS A 84 -13.45 -0.02 -1.22
C CYS A 84 -13.77 -0.12 0.27
N GLN A 85 -14.89 0.46 0.73
CA GLN A 85 -15.31 0.38 2.13
C GLN A 85 -15.56 -1.07 2.57
N GLN A 86 -16.24 -1.86 1.75
CA GLN A 86 -16.55 -3.26 2.08
C GLN A 86 -15.30 -4.14 2.09
N VAL A 87 -14.41 -3.98 1.11
CA VAL A 87 -13.20 -4.81 1.00
C VAL A 87 -12.13 -4.41 2.01
N LYS A 88 -11.98 -3.11 2.30
CA LYS A 88 -10.94 -2.56 3.20
C LYS A 88 -11.43 -2.28 4.60
N ALA A 89 -12.67 -2.65 4.95
CA ALA A 89 -13.14 -2.55 6.32
C ALA A 89 -12.16 -3.34 7.21
N GLU A 90 -11.67 -2.67 8.24
CA GLU A 90 -10.87 -3.31 9.27
C GLU A 90 -11.83 -4.18 10.10
N HIS A 91 -11.95 -5.45 9.70
CA HIS A 91 -12.79 -6.43 10.40
C HIS A 91 -12.13 -6.93 11.70
N GLN A 92 -10.90 -6.51 11.97
CA GLN A 92 -10.21 -6.83 13.20
C GLN A 92 -10.65 -5.87 14.29
N ARG A 93 -10.96 -6.39 15.47
CA ARG A 93 -11.06 -5.54 16.66
C ARG A 93 -9.71 -4.85 16.86
N PRO A 94 -9.68 -3.60 17.36
CA PRO A 94 -8.42 -2.97 17.74
C PRO A 94 -7.63 -3.96 18.57
N ALA A 95 -6.41 -4.27 18.14
CA ALA A 95 -5.55 -5.18 18.89
C ALA A 95 -5.42 -4.62 20.31
N GLY A 96 -5.77 -5.42 21.31
CA GLY A 96 -5.59 -5.04 22.70
C GLY A 96 -4.11 -4.80 23.01
N LEU A 97 -3.82 -4.29 24.20
CA LEU A 97 -2.45 -4.21 24.68
C LEU A 97 -1.82 -5.60 24.64
N LEU A 98 -0.71 -5.75 23.91
CA LEU A 98 0.07 -6.98 23.90
C LEU A 98 0.49 -7.28 25.33
N GLN A 99 0.12 -8.46 25.84
CA GLN A 99 0.59 -8.97 27.12
C GLN A 99 1.82 -9.85 26.85
N PRO A 100 3.05 -9.33 26.98
CA PRO A 100 4.23 -10.14 26.74
C PRO A 100 4.30 -11.25 27.79
N LEU A 101 4.61 -12.46 27.33
CA LEU A 101 4.91 -13.56 28.23
C LEU A 101 6.14 -13.22 29.08
N PRO A 102 6.19 -13.63 30.37
CA PRO A 102 7.36 -13.46 31.21
C PRO A 102 8.63 -13.97 30.52
N ILE A 103 9.74 -13.26 30.75
CA ILE A 103 11.06 -13.67 30.30
C ILE A 103 11.53 -14.81 31.21
N PRO A 104 11.89 -15.99 30.68
CA PRO A 104 12.41 -17.08 31.50
C PRO A 104 13.77 -16.70 32.10
N GLU A 105 14.08 -17.21 33.28
CA GLU A 105 15.35 -16.99 33.97
C GLU A 105 16.42 -18.00 33.52
N TRP A 106 16.00 -19.21 33.16
CA TRP A 106 16.89 -20.32 32.82
C TRP A 106 16.72 -20.80 31.39
N LYS A 107 17.82 -21.32 30.82
CA LYS A 107 17.78 -21.98 29.51
C LYS A 107 16.84 -23.18 29.61
N TRP A 108 16.01 -23.38 28.59
CA TRP A 108 15.04 -24.48 28.51
C TRP A 108 13.87 -24.42 29.49
N GLU A 109 13.74 -23.34 30.28
CA GLU A 109 12.59 -23.15 31.17
C GLU A 109 11.29 -22.93 30.39
N SER A 110 11.37 -22.27 29.22
CA SER A 110 10.21 -21.99 28.38
C SER A 110 10.59 -22.14 26.91
N ILE A 111 9.85 -23.00 26.21
CA ILE A 111 10.03 -23.27 24.79
C ILE A 111 8.79 -22.85 23.98
N THR A 112 9.00 -22.46 22.74
CA THR A 112 7.92 -22.38 21.73
C THR A 112 8.08 -23.49 20.71
N MET A 113 6.98 -24.08 20.30
CA MET A 113 6.93 -25.15 19.31
C MET A 113 6.09 -24.73 18.11
N ASP A 114 6.53 -25.09 16.91
CA ASP A 114 5.77 -24.87 15.68
C ASP A 114 6.05 -25.98 14.64
N PHE A 115 5.16 -26.13 13.66
CA PHE A 115 5.34 -27.03 12.53
C PHE A 115 5.32 -26.27 11.22
N VAL A 116 6.44 -26.31 10.50
CA VAL A 116 6.48 -25.82 9.12
C VAL A 116 6.17 -26.99 8.20
N THR A 117 5.08 -26.87 7.44
CA THR A 117 4.58 -27.94 6.56
C THR A 117 4.51 -27.46 5.10
N GLY A 118 4.25 -28.38 4.16
CA GLY A 118 4.18 -28.06 2.73
C GLY A 118 5.49 -28.23 1.96
N PHE A 119 6.48 -28.89 2.57
CA PHE A 119 7.73 -29.22 1.88
C PHE A 119 7.55 -30.40 0.93
N PRO A 120 8.38 -30.47 -0.14
CA PRO A 120 8.54 -31.70 -0.92
C PRO A 120 8.89 -32.87 -0.01
N THR A 121 8.36 -34.05 -0.35
CA THR A 121 8.65 -35.26 0.43
C THR A 121 10.07 -35.74 0.14
N THR A 122 10.88 -35.88 1.18
CA THR A 122 12.24 -36.43 1.08
C THR A 122 12.22 -37.94 0.79
N THR A 123 13.37 -38.52 0.40
CA THR A 123 13.50 -39.97 0.19
C THR A 123 13.18 -40.82 1.42
N LYS A 124 13.35 -40.25 2.62
CA LYS A 124 12.99 -40.88 3.91
C LYS A 124 11.53 -40.65 4.31
N GLY A 125 10.75 -39.95 3.48
CA GLY A 125 9.32 -39.72 3.70
C GLY A 125 8.95 -38.52 4.59
N HIS A 126 9.92 -37.69 4.99
CA HIS A 126 9.65 -36.46 5.74
C HIS A 126 9.15 -35.34 4.82
N ASN A 127 8.17 -34.57 5.28
CA ASN A 127 7.52 -33.47 4.54
C ASN A 127 7.16 -32.26 5.43
N ALA A 128 7.67 -32.26 6.67
CA ALA A 128 7.48 -31.18 7.63
C ALA A 128 8.70 -31.04 8.55
N ILE A 129 8.84 -29.87 9.16
CA ILE A 129 9.87 -29.55 10.14
C ILE A 129 9.17 -29.19 11.45
N TRP A 130 9.49 -29.90 12.52
CA TRP A 130 9.14 -29.51 13.88
C TRP A 130 10.20 -28.56 14.42
N VAL A 131 9.79 -27.35 14.77
CA VAL A 131 10.64 -26.27 15.27
C VAL A 131 10.45 -26.17 16.77
N VAL A 132 11.54 -26.26 17.53
CA VAL A 132 11.56 -26.05 18.99
C VAL A 132 12.53 -24.92 19.30
N ILE A 133 12.06 -23.86 19.93
CA ILE A 133 12.89 -22.67 20.23
C ILE A 133 12.88 -22.42 21.73
N ASP A 134 14.07 -22.33 22.32
CA ASP A 134 14.25 -21.82 23.68
C ASP A 134 13.96 -20.31 23.71
N ARG A 135 12.99 -19.88 24.52
CA ARG A 135 12.52 -18.49 24.51
C ARG A 135 13.56 -17.51 25.03
N LEU A 136 14.46 -17.95 25.92
CA LEU A 136 15.50 -17.13 26.52
C LEU A 136 16.67 -16.91 25.55
N THR A 137 17.31 -17.97 25.07
CA THR A 137 18.52 -17.90 24.23
C THR A 137 18.24 -17.76 22.74
N LYS A 138 17.00 -18.02 22.31
CA LYS A 138 16.61 -18.17 20.89
C LYS A 138 17.31 -19.31 20.16
N SER A 139 17.91 -20.25 20.89
CA SER A 139 18.44 -21.49 20.30
C SER A 139 17.30 -22.30 19.69
N ALA A 140 17.43 -22.67 18.42
CA ALA A 140 16.41 -23.38 17.66
C ALA A 140 16.87 -24.80 17.31
N HIS A 141 15.99 -25.78 17.54
CA HIS A 141 16.13 -27.15 17.07
C HIS A 141 15.12 -27.42 15.96
N PHE A 142 15.62 -27.93 14.84
CA PHE A 142 14.82 -28.31 13.68
C PHE A 142 14.83 -29.83 13.51
N ILE A 143 13.67 -30.45 13.66
CA ILE A 143 13.52 -31.90 13.61
C ILE A 143 12.69 -32.24 12.37
N SER A 144 13.28 -32.99 11.43
CA SER A 144 12.53 -33.44 10.24
C SER A 144 11.51 -34.50 10.65
N ILE A 145 10.25 -34.33 10.26
CA ILE A 145 9.16 -35.25 10.60
C ILE A 145 8.32 -35.62 9.37
N LYS A 146 7.58 -36.71 9.48
CA LYS A 146 6.52 -37.09 8.55
C LYS A 146 5.19 -36.62 9.11
N LYS A 147 4.50 -35.72 8.42
CA LYS A 147 3.13 -35.36 8.74
C LYS A 147 2.25 -36.59 8.54
N HIS A 148 1.60 -37.07 9.59
CA HIS A 148 0.49 -38.00 9.44
C HIS A 148 -0.71 -37.23 8.90
N GLY A 149 -1.35 -37.76 7.84
CA GLY A 149 -2.55 -37.15 7.26
C GLY A 149 -3.66 -37.06 8.31
N GLN A 150 -4.36 -35.92 8.33
CA GLN A 150 -5.74 -35.86 8.80
C GLN A 150 -6.65 -36.46 7.74
#